data_AF-A0A917Y5V5-F1
#
_entry.id   AF-A0A917Y5V5-F1
#
_cell.length_a   1.000
_cell.length_b   1.000
_cell.length_c   1.000
_cell.angle_alpha   90.00
_cell.angle_beta   90.00
_cell.angle_gamma   90.00
#
_symmetry.space_group_name_H-M   'P 1'
#
loop_
_entity.id
_entity.type
_entity.pdbx_description
1 polymer ?
#
loop_
_entity_poly.entity_id
_entity_poly.type
_entity_poly.pdbx_seq_one_letter_code
_entity_poly.pdbx_strand_id
1 'polypeptide(L)'
;MCASLVGELLRSAPGLRVLAVGRRPLGVGGERLFPLAPLSEPEAVELFAERAAARVCGFALHDDNRSDVRELCRRLDGIPLAIELAAGRLSTLSPAQLLSRTGRRSSRG
;
A
#
# COMPACT_ATOMS: atom_id res chain seq x y z
N MET A 1 5.24 -23.25 10.78
CA MET A 1 4.87 -23.47 12.19
C MET A 1 3.38 -23.18 12.46
N CYS A 2 2.77 -22.13 11.90
CA CYS A 2 1.32 -21.89 12.09
C CYS A 2 0.40 -22.85 11.31
N ALA A 3 0.87 -23.41 10.19
CA ALA A 3 0.08 -24.28 9.33
C ALA A 3 -0.41 -25.58 10.02
N SER A 4 0.46 -26.21 10.82
CA SER A 4 0.14 -27.45 11.53
C SER A 4 -0.96 -27.23 12.56
N LEU A 5 -0.86 -26.16 13.37
CA LEU A 5 -1.87 -25.78 14.35
C LEU A 5 -3.22 -25.48 13.69
N VAL A 6 -3.22 -24.68 12.62
CA VAL A 6 -4.45 -24.36 11.89
C VAL A 6 -5.08 -25.62 11.28
N GLY A 7 -4.27 -26.51 10.72
CA GLY A 7 -4.74 -27.79 10.19
C GLY A 7 -5.37 -28.69 11.26
N GLU A 8 -4.85 -28.67 12.49
CA GLU A 8 -5.42 -29.42 13.61
C GLU A 8 -6.76 -28.83 14.07
N LEU A 9 -6.82 -27.51 14.25
CA LEU A 9 -8.05 -26.82 14.65
C LEU A 9 -9.19 -27.01 13.65
N LEU A 10 -8.89 -26.97 12.34
CA LEU A 10 -9.88 -27.20 11.28
C LEU A 10 -10.43 -28.63 11.28
N ARG A 11 -9.65 -29.64 11.72
CA ARG A 11 -10.14 -31.02 11.85
C ARG A 11 -11.01 -31.20 13.09
N SER A 12 -10.67 -30.53 14.19
CA SER A 12 -11.36 -30.70 15.47
C SER A 12 -12.63 -29.86 15.62
N ALA A 13 -12.84 -28.82 14.80
CA ALA A 13 -14.01 -27.94 14.88
C ALA A 13 -14.71 -27.78 13.51
N PRO A 14 -15.72 -28.63 13.20
CA PRO A 14 -16.51 -28.53 11.97
C PRO A 14 -17.27 -27.19 11.94
N GLY A 15 -16.83 -26.27 11.08
CA GLY A 15 -17.40 -24.92 10.94
C GLY A 15 -16.43 -23.77 11.22
N LEU A 16 -15.24 -24.05 11.78
CA LEU A 16 -14.21 -23.03 11.97
C LEU A 16 -13.74 -22.46 10.62
N ARG A 17 -13.65 -21.13 10.54
CA ARG A 17 -13.08 -20.39 9.40
C ARG A 17 -11.89 -19.57 9.88
N VAL A 18 -10.79 -19.62 9.14
CA VAL A 18 -9.55 -18.92 9.49
C VAL A 18 -9.22 -17.90 8.41
N LEU A 19 -8.93 -16.67 8.81
CA LEU A 19 -8.32 -15.63 7.98
C LEU A 19 -6.88 -15.44 8.44
N ALA A 20 -5.93 -15.79 7.58
CA ALA A 20 -4.51 -15.58 7.81
C ALA A 20 -4.00 -14.46 6.89
N VAL A 21 -3.21 -13.53 7.44
CA VAL A 21 -2.59 -12.44 6.69
C VAL A 21 -1.07 -12.59 6.80
N GLY A 22 -0.39 -12.56 5.67
CA GLY A 22 1.05 -12.76 5.62
C GLY A 22 1.63 -12.53 4.23
N ARG A 23 2.97 -12.65 4.13
CA ARG A 23 3.70 -12.47 2.87
C ARG A 23 3.88 -13.76 2.07
N ARG A 24 3.41 -14.89 2.60
CA ARG A 24 3.48 -16.21 1.98
C ARG A 24 2.18 -16.96 2.31
N PRO A 25 1.75 -17.88 1.42
CA PRO A 25 0.68 -18.83 1.72
C PRO A 25 0.93 -19.54 3.06
N LEU A 26 -0.14 -19.81 3.80
CA LEU A 26 -0.07 -20.58 5.05
C LEU A 26 0.28 -22.05 4.76
N GLY A 27 -0.11 -22.58 3.60
CA GLY A 27 0.22 -23.93 3.15
C GLY A 27 -0.66 -25.00 3.77
N VAL A 28 -1.94 -24.72 3.99
CA VAL A 28 -2.92 -25.67 4.55
C VAL A 28 -3.86 -26.14 3.43
N GLY A 29 -4.28 -27.41 3.48
CA GLY A 29 -5.22 -27.96 2.50
C GLY A 29 -6.55 -27.17 2.47
N GLY A 30 -7.04 -26.84 1.27
CA GLY A 30 -8.25 -26.02 1.09
C GLY A 30 -8.04 -24.52 1.28
N GLU A 31 -6.80 -24.05 1.44
CA GLU A 31 -6.47 -22.62 1.48
C GLU A 31 -6.91 -21.90 0.19
N ARG A 32 -7.52 -20.73 0.36
CA ARG A 32 -7.81 -19.80 -0.74
C ARG A 32 -6.98 -18.53 -0.53
N LEU A 33 -6.19 -18.18 -1.53
CA LEU A 33 -5.35 -16.98 -1.51
C LEU A 33 -6.11 -15.79 -2.08
N PHE A 34 -6.01 -14.66 -1.38
CA PHE A 34 -6.57 -13.38 -1.80
C PHE A 34 -5.42 -12.38 -1.90
N PRO A 35 -4.69 -12.32 -3.03
CA PRO A 35 -3.58 -11.38 -3.19
C PRO A 35 -4.11 -9.95 -3.17
N LEU A 36 -3.46 -9.09 -2.39
CA LEU A 36 -3.79 -7.67 -2.34
C LEU A 36 -3.10 -6.97 -3.53
N ALA A 37 -3.91 -6.36 -4.39
CA ALA A 37 -3.41 -5.50 -5.45
C ALA A 37 -2.93 -4.16 -4.87
N PRO A 38 -1.99 -3.47 -5.53
CA PRO A 38 -1.72 -2.07 -5.25
C PRO A 38 -2.95 -1.20 -5.44
N LEU A 39 -2.93 0.00 -4.86
CA LEU A 39 -4.00 0.98 -5.06
C LEU A 39 -4.08 1.41 -6.52
N SER A 40 -5.29 1.65 -7.00
CA SER A 40 -5.49 2.36 -8.26
C SER A 40 -4.94 3.78 -8.17
N GLU A 41 -4.69 4.42 -9.31
CA GLU A 41 -4.15 5.79 -9.32
C GLU A 41 -5.04 6.79 -8.54
N PRO A 42 -6.39 6.79 -8.68
CA PRO A 42 -7.25 7.65 -7.87
C PRO A 42 -7.12 7.40 -6.36
N GLU A 43 -7.15 6.13 -5.93
CA GLU A 43 -7.02 5.76 -4.52
C GLU A 43 -5.64 6.12 -3.95
N ALA A 44 -4.58 5.97 -4.75
CA ALA A 44 -3.23 6.35 -4.36
C ALA A 44 -3.09 7.87 -4.17
N VAL A 45 -3.70 8.67 -5.04
CA VAL A 45 -3.71 10.14 -4.96
C VAL A 45 -4.54 10.61 -3.76
N GLU A 46 -5.68 9.98 -3.51
CA GLU A 46 -6.53 10.24 -2.33
C GLU A 46 -5.76 9.95 -1.04
N LEU A 47 -5.15 8.76 -0.94
CA LEU A 47 -4.30 8.40 0.21
C LEU A 47 -3.15 9.39 0.38
N PHE A 48 -2.47 9.79 -0.70
CA PHE A 48 -1.40 10.78 -0.62
C PHE A 48 -1.91 12.10 -0.03
N ALA A 49 -3.05 12.60 -0.52
CA ALA A 49 -3.63 13.86 -0.06
C ALA A 49 -4.05 13.81 1.42
N GLU A 50 -4.68 12.73 1.86
CA GLU A 50 -5.04 12.53 3.27
C GLU A 50 -3.81 12.57 4.17
N ARG A 51 -2.75 11.83 3.79
CA ARG A 51 -1.53 11.71 4.59
C ARG A 51 -0.72 13.00 4.56
N ALA A 52 -0.75 13.71 3.44
CA ALA A 52 -0.15 15.03 3.29
C ALA A 52 -0.85 16.07 4.18
N ALA A 53 -2.19 16.10 4.18
CA ALA A 53 -2.98 17.00 5.02
C ALA A 53 -2.79 16.72 6.53
N ALA A 54 -2.61 15.45 6.92
CA ALA A 54 -2.27 15.08 8.29
C ALA A 54 -0.88 15.56 8.72
N ARG A 55 0.01 15.88 7.77
CA ARG A 55 1.40 16.28 8.04
C ARG A 55 1.67 17.77 7.87
N VAL A 56 1.04 18.38 6.87
CA VAL A 56 1.18 19.79 6.52
C VAL A 56 -0.21 20.42 6.59
N CYS A 57 -0.42 21.26 7.62
CA CYS A 57 -1.67 21.97 7.79
C CYS A 57 -1.99 22.80 6.53
N GLY A 58 -3.20 22.65 6.01
CA GLY A 58 -3.64 23.35 4.80
C GLY A 58 -3.17 22.75 3.47
N PHE A 59 -2.51 21.58 3.48
CA PHE A 59 -2.24 20.89 2.23
C PHE A 59 -3.55 20.49 1.53
N ALA A 60 -3.68 20.84 0.26
CA ALA A 60 -4.79 20.46 -0.60
C ALA A 60 -4.29 20.15 -2.02
N LEU A 61 -4.99 19.25 -2.71
CA LEU A 61 -4.76 19.04 -4.14
C LEU A 61 -5.37 20.19 -4.93
N HIS A 62 -4.55 20.82 -5.78
CA HIS A 62 -4.96 21.85 -6.72
C HIS A 62 -4.32 21.58 -8.08
N ASP A 63 -4.76 22.30 -9.12
CA ASP A 63 -4.37 21.97 -10.50
C ASP A 63 -2.85 22.03 -10.73
N ASP A 64 -2.14 22.93 -10.03
CA ASP A 64 -0.68 23.05 -10.16
C ASP A 64 0.12 21.88 -9.57
N ASN A 65 -0.44 21.14 -8.59
CA ASN A 65 0.28 20.04 -7.92
C ASN A 65 -0.25 18.65 -8.29
N ARG A 66 -1.44 18.58 -8.90
CA ARG A 66 -2.14 17.33 -9.19
C ARG A 66 -1.36 16.42 -10.12
N SER A 67 -0.73 16.97 -11.16
CA SER A 67 0.07 16.20 -12.12
C SER A 67 1.28 15.55 -11.46
N ASP A 68 2.02 16.30 -10.63
CA ASP A 68 3.19 15.80 -9.90
C ASP A 68 2.81 14.73 -8.88
N VAL A 69 1.70 14.91 -8.16
CA VAL A 69 1.21 13.91 -7.20
C VAL A 69 0.79 12.62 -7.91
N ARG A 70 0.09 12.71 -9.05
CA ARG A 70 -0.28 11.53 -9.85
C ARG A 70 0.95 10.77 -10.32
N GLU A 71 1.91 11.48 -10.90
CA GLU A 71 3.16 10.87 -11.37
C GLU A 71 3.98 10.27 -10.21
N LEU A 72 4.02 10.93 -9.05
CA LEU A 72 4.66 10.40 -7.86
C LEU A 72 3.97 9.11 -7.39
N CYS A 73 2.65 9.09 -7.27
CA CYS A 73 1.89 7.89 -6.89
C CYS A 73 2.12 6.73 -7.87
N ARG A 74 2.20 7.03 -9.16
CA ARG A 74 2.53 6.06 -10.20
C ARG A 74 3.95 5.49 -10.04
N ARG A 75 4.94 6.33 -9.73
CA ARG A 75 6.33 5.88 -9.47
C ARG A 75 6.51 5.11 -8.17
N LEU A 76 5.55 5.23 -7.25
CA LEU A 76 5.48 4.47 -6.02
C LEU A 76 4.66 3.17 -6.19
N ASP A 77 4.33 2.82 -7.44
CA ASP A 77 3.63 1.60 -7.85
C ASP A 77 2.26 1.39 -7.15
N GLY A 78 1.63 2.45 -6.66
CA GLY A 78 0.39 2.35 -5.88
C GLY A 78 0.56 1.65 -4.53
N ILE A 79 1.79 1.47 -4.03
CA ILE A 79 2.06 0.80 -2.75
C ILE A 79 1.70 1.74 -1.59
N PRO A 80 0.69 1.42 -0.74
CA PRO A 80 0.22 2.33 0.31
C PRO A 80 1.34 2.85 1.22
N LEU A 81 2.19 1.95 1.72
CA LEU A 81 3.29 2.33 2.61
C LEU A 81 4.30 3.26 1.92
N ALA A 82 4.58 3.07 0.63
CA ALA A 82 5.50 3.93 -0.11
C ALA A 82 4.92 5.34 -0.27
N ILE A 83 3.61 5.43 -0.52
CA ILE A 83 2.84 6.68 -0.60
C ILE A 83 2.85 7.41 0.75
N GLU A 84 2.55 6.71 1.85
CA GLU A 84 2.56 7.30 3.20
C GLU A 84 3.94 7.88 3.58
N LEU A 85 5.02 7.14 3.27
CA LEU A 85 6.38 7.60 3.51
C LEU A 85 6.78 8.79 2.64
N ALA A 86 6.29 8.85 1.40
CA ALA A 86 6.49 10.00 0.53
C ALA A 86 5.73 11.24 1.05
N ALA A 87 4.45 11.09 1.39
CA ALA A 87 3.63 12.16 1.96
C ALA A 87 4.22 12.70 3.28
N GLY A 88 4.76 11.82 4.13
CA GLY A 88 5.42 12.20 5.39
C GLY A 88 6.64 13.14 5.22
N ARG A 89 7.24 13.19 4.02
CA ARG A 89 8.38 14.06 3.69
C ARG A 89 7.98 15.46 3.23
N LEU A 90 6.69 15.75 3.08
CA LEU A 90 6.19 17.05 2.62
C LEU A 90 6.52 18.23 3.54
N SER A 91 6.85 17.95 4.81
CA SER A 91 7.38 18.96 5.74
C SER A 91 8.72 19.57 5.30
N THR A 92 9.42 18.90 4.38
CA THR A 92 10.77 19.30 3.93
C THR A 92 10.91 19.40 2.41
N LEU A 93 10.03 18.73 1.64
CA LEU A 93 10.12 18.63 0.19
C LEU A 93 8.76 18.86 -0.45
N SER A 94 8.69 19.65 -1.52
CA SER A 94 7.46 19.77 -2.33
C SER A 94 7.19 18.48 -3.15
N PRO A 95 5.96 18.28 -3.66
CA PRO A 95 5.65 17.16 -4.56
C PRO A 95 6.61 17.04 -5.75
N ALA A 96 6.92 18.16 -6.42
CA ALA A 96 7.90 18.22 -7.53
C ALA A 96 9.31 17.76 -7.10
N GLN A 97 9.74 18.17 -5.89
CA GLN A 97 11.04 17.79 -5.33
C GLN A 97 11.09 16.31 -4.92
N LEU A 98 9.98 15.76 -4.41
CA LEU A 98 9.84 14.34 -4.13
C LEU A 98 9.88 13.53 -5.42
N LEU A 99 9.18 14.00 -6.45
CA LEU A 99 9.15 13.37 -7.76
C LEU A 99 10.54 13.32 -8.41
N SER A 100 11.30 14.42 -8.30
CA SER A 100 12.66 14.51 -8.82
C SER A 100 13.64 13.56 -8.10
N ARG A 101 13.38 13.25 -6.82
CA ARG A 101 14.21 12.35 -5.99
C ARG A 101 13.78 10.90 -6.04
N THR A 102 12.51 10.63 -6.36
CA THR A 102 11.99 9.29 -6.53
C THR A 102 12.46 8.77 -7.88
N GLY A 103 13.65 8.14 -7.86
CA GLY A 103 14.18 7.42 -9.01
C GLY A 103 13.16 6.37 -9.47
N ARG A 104 13.12 6.10 -10.79
CA ARG A 104 12.28 5.04 -11.33
C ARG A 104 12.64 3.73 -10.64
N ARG A 105 11.81 3.29 -9.69
CA ARG A 105 11.93 1.94 -9.14
C ARG A 105 11.35 1.01 -10.18
N SER A 106 12.16 0.66 -11.17
CA SER A 106 11.85 -0.43 -12.09
C SER A 106 11.85 -1.72 -11.26
N SER A 107 10.68 -2.29 -10.99
CA SER A 107 10.58 -3.75 -10.77
C SER A 107 9.90 -4.32 -12.01
N ARG A 108 10.68 -4.89 -12.95
CA ARG A 108 11.17 -6.29 -12.95
C ARG A 108 10.02 -7.27 -12.75
N GLY A 109 9.63 -7.86 -13.90
CA GLY A 109 9.38 -9.30 -14.14
C GLY A 109 8.69 -10.09 -13.05
#